data_AF-A0A354USC1-F1
#
_entry.id   AF-A0A354USC1-F1
#
_cell.length_a   1.000
_cell.length_b   1.000
_cell.length_c   1.000
_cell.angle_alpha   90.00
_cell.angle_beta   90.00
_cell.angle_gamma   90.00
#
_symmetry.space_group_name_H-M   'P 1'
#
loop_
_entity.id
_entity.type
_entity.pdbx_description
1 polymer ?
#
loop_
_entity_poly.entity_id
_entity_poly.type
_entity_poly.pdbx_seq_one_letter_code
_entity_poly.pdbx_strand_id
1 'polypeptide(L)' 'MDDEKLKYQIGANIAAYRKRAGLTQLALAEKLNYSDKAVSKWERGESIPDVLTLMQLAA' A
#
# COMPACT_ATOMS: atom_id res chain seq x y z
N MET A 1 14.82 11.18 9.66
CA MET A 1 14.11 12.19 8.84
C MET A 1 13.82 11.65 7.45
N ASP A 2 14.72 10.86 6.87
CA ASP A 2 14.54 10.27 5.53
C ASP A 2 13.58 9.06 5.50
N ASP A 3 13.58 8.23 6.55
CA ASP A 3 12.76 7.01 6.61
C ASP A 3 11.24 7.31 6.61
N GLU A 4 10.83 8.36 7.31
CA GLU A 4 9.42 8.79 7.34
C GLU A 4 8.97 9.34 5.98
N LYS A 5 9.88 10.06 5.30
CA LYS A 5 9.62 10.55 3.94
C LYS A 5 9.47 9.38 2.97
N LEU A 6 10.31 8.36 3.09
CA LEU A 6 10.22 7.14 2.27
C LEU A 6 8.90 6.39 2.51
N LYS A 7 8.50 6.17 3.78
CA LYS A 7 7.22 5.54 4.14
C LYS A 7 6.03 6.27 3.51
N TYR A 8 6.01 7.60 3.64
CA TYR A 8 4.94 8.41 3.09
C TYR A 8 4.90 8.32 1.55
N GLN A 9 6.06 8.35 0.88
CA GLN A 9 6.14 8.22 -0.57
C GLN A 9 5.62 6.86 -1.06
N ILE A 10 5.98 5.77 -0.36
CA ILE A 10 5.47 4.43 -0.66
C ILE A 10 3.95 4.38 -0.48
N GLY A 11 3.43 4.87 0.66
CA GLY A 11 2.00 4.91 0.93
C GLY A 11 1.21 5.71 -0.09
N ALA A 12 1.70 6.89 -0.47
CA ALA A 12 1.10 7.73 -1.50
C ALA A 12 1.05 7.03 -2.86
N ASN A 13 2.12 6.30 -3.23
CA ASN A 13 2.17 5.54 -4.48
C ASN A 13 1.15 4.38 -4.47
N ILE A 14 1.07 3.61 -3.38
CA ILE A 14 0.09 2.52 -3.23
C ILE A 14 -1.32 3.08 -3.42
N ALA A 15 -1.66 4.18 -2.73
CA ALA A 15 -2.97 4.81 -2.85
C ALA A 15 -3.26 5.30 -4.28
N ALA A 16 -2.26 5.89 -4.94
CA ALA A 16 -2.39 6.39 -6.31
C ALA A 16 -2.64 5.26 -7.31
N TYR A 17 -1.85 4.18 -7.27
CA TYR A 17 -2.01 3.05 -8.18
C TYR A 17 -3.29 2.27 -7.92
N ARG A 18 -3.66 2.06 -6.64
CA ARG A 18 -4.94 1.46 -6.28
C ARG A 18 -6.12 2.22 -6.88
N LYS A 19 -6.12 3.55 -6.74
CA LYS A 19 -7.16 4.43 -7.31
C LYS A 19 -7.18 4.37 -8.83
N ARG A 20 -6.01 4.36 -9.49
CA ARG A 20 -5.91 4.19 -10.96
C ARG A 20 -6.45 2.85 -11.43
N ALA A 21 -6.30 1.80 -10.63
CA ALA A 21 -6.88 0.48 -10.88
C ALA A 21 -8.38 0.39 -10.54
N GLY A 22 -9.01 1.47 -10.03
CA GLY A 22 -10.43 1.47 -9.64
C GLY A 22 -10.75 0.61 -8.42
N LEU A 23 -9.74 0.23 -7.62
CA LEU A 23 -9.91 -0.67 -6.49
C LEU A 23 -10.21 0.10 -5.20
N THR A 24 -11.06 -0.47 -4.34
CA THR A 24 -11.21 -0.03 -2.94
C THR A 24 -10.04 -0.57 -2.09
N GLN A 25 -9.83 -0.03 -0.89
CA GLN A 25 -8.82 -0.57 0.04
C GLN A 25 -9.10 -2.05 0.35
N LEU A 26 -10.38 -2.42 0.52
CA LEU A 26 -10.80 -3.81 0.72
C LEU A 26 -10.47 -4.69 -0.50
N ALA A 27 -10.81 -4.25 -1.71
CA ALA A 27 -10.56 -5.03 -2.92
C ALA A 27 -9.06 -5.25 -3.18
N LEU A 28 -8.21 -4.27 -2.86
CA LEU A 28 -6.76 -4.45 -2.91
C LEU A 28 -6.28 -5.43 -1.82
N ALA A 29 -6.83 -5.31 -0.61
CA ALA A 29 -6.46 -6.17 0.51
C ALA A 29 -6.81 -7.64 0.22
N GLU A 30 -7.99 -7.92 -0.33
CA GLU A 30 -8.42 -9.26 -0.74
C GLU A 30 -7.47 -9.88 -1.78
N LYS A 31 -7.01 -9.10 -2.77
CA LYS A 31 -6.05 -9.54 -3.79
C LYS A 31 -4.69 -9.93 -3.21
N LEU A 32 -4.27 -9.23 -2.15
CA LEU A 32 -2.98 -9.44 -1.49
C LEU A 32 -3.08 -10.37 -0.28
N ASN A 33 -4.27 -10.88 0.05
CA ASN A 33 -4.54 -11.65 1.26
C ASN A 33 -4.18 -10.90 2.57
N TYR A 34 -4.50 -9.60 2.61
CA TYR A 34 -4.37 -8.73 3.78
C TYR A 34 -5.74 -8.20 4.23
N SER A 35 -5.76 -7.52 5.37
CA SER A 35 -6.91 -6.73 5.79
C SER A 35 -6.89 -5.34 5.15
N ASP A 36 -8.07 -4.77 4.92
CA ASP A 36 -8.26 -3.38 4.51
C ASP A 36 -7.53 -2.41 5.47
N LYS A 37 -7.50 -2.71 6.77
CA LYS A 37 -6.74 -1.96 7.78
C LYS A 37 -5.25 -1.95 7.51
N ALA A 38 -4.66 -3.06 7.05
CA ALA A 38 -3.24 -3.11 6.70
C ALA A 38 -2.93 -2.20 5.51
N VAL A 39 -3.73 -2.29 4.45
CA VAL A 39 -3.64 -1.39 3.28
C VAL A 39 -3.79 0.07 3.71
N SER A 40 -4.74 0.36 4.59
CA SER A 40 -4.98 1.70 5.13
C SER A 40 -3.76 2.25 5.88
N LYS A 41 -3.06 1.43 6.67
CA LYS A 41 -1.82 1.81 7.36
C LYS A 41 -0.68 2.09 6.38
N TRP A 42 -0.55 1.28 5.33
CA TRP A 42 0.44 1.49 4.27
C TRP A 42 0.21 2.82 3.57
N GLU A 43 -1.04 3.11 3.18
CA GLU A 43 -1.39 4.36 2.49
C GLU A 43 -1.14 5.62 3.34
N ARG A 44 -1.18 5.50 4.67
CA ARG A 44 -0.87 6.60 5.61
C ARG A 44 0.61 6.69 5.99
N GLY A 45 1.45 5.74 5.55
CA GLY A 45 2.86 5.67 5.93
C GLY A 45 3.11 5.22 7.38
N GLU A 46 2.09 4.69 8.07
CA GLU A 46 2.20 4.16 9.44
C GLU A 46 2.97 2.84 9.48
N SER A 47 2.94 2.08 8.39
CA SER A 47 3.73 0.88 8.16
C SER A 47 4.09 0.73 6.68
N ILE A 48 5.06 -0.13 6.38
CA ILE A 48 5.42 -0.48 5.01
C ILE A 48 5.03 -1.95 4.79
N PRO A 49 4.48 -2.32 3.62
CA PRO A 49 4.36 -3.73 3.24
C PRO A 49 5.74 -4.38 3.17
N ASP A 50 5.80 -5.71 3.33
CA ASP A 50 7.05 -6.42 3.12
C ASP A 50 7.48 -6.41 1.64
N VAL A 51 8.73 -6.80 1.40
CA VAL A 51 9.32 -6.78 0.05
C VAL A 51 8.53 -7.68 -0.93
N LEU A 52 7.99 -8.81 -0.47
CA LEU A 52 7.20 -9.70 -1.33
C LEU A 52 5.89 -9.05 -1.76
N THR A 53 5.21 -8.38 -0.83
CA THR A 53 3.97 -7.64 -1.08
C THR A 53 4.22 -6.45 -2.01
N LEU A 54 5.35 -5.75 -1.85
CA LEU A 54 5.77 -4.70 -2.78
C LEU A 54 5.99 -5.24 -4.19
N MET A 55 6.57 -6.44 -4.34
CA MET A 55 6.68 -7.09 -5.66
C MET A 55 5.32 -7.46 -6.24
N GLN A 56 4.38 -7.94 -5.43
CA GLN A 56 3.01 -8.23 -5.89
C GLN A 56 2.25 -6.98 -6.33
N LEU A 57 2.48 -5.84 -5.68
CA LEU A 57 1.91 -4.54 -6.06
C LEU A 57 2.49 -3.99 -7.38
N ALA A 58 3.71 -4.41 -7.74
CA ALA A 58 4.41 -3.97 -8.94
C ALA A 58 4.17 -4.86 -10.17
N ALA A 59 3.62 -6.06 -9.96
CA ALA A 59 3.28 -7.02 -11.01
C ALA A 59 2.01 -6.61 -11.77
#